data_AF-A0AAF3FQQ0-F1
#
_entry.id   AF-A0AAF3FQQ0-F1
#
_cell.length_a   1.000
_cell.length_b   1.000
_cell.length_c   1.000
_cell.angle_alpha   90.00
_cell.angle_beta   90.00
_cell.angle_gamma   90.00
#
_symmetry.space_group_name_H-M   'P 1'
#
loop_
_entity.id
_entity.type
_entity.pdbx_description
1 polymer ?
#
loop_
_entity_poly.entity_id
_entity_poly.type
_entity_poly.pdbx_seq_one_letter_code
_entity_poly.pdbx_strand_id
1 'polypeptide(L)'
;MTNYTLLAFPNLLPPDPSLCVAAEQLNLWTLYLIQRLITFKILILFVYALNNFVTHGQLLLLRLLHGDQPCSLVLSAFYCLPLKIIWMCVSTGLSTTLFMILLERAFVILSQQPYPRGVWFLIFAEICAMVTLTCWALSTELVYDFQVLHCLEDTPTIIPMMNVLSSFLIVIDTTTLISAILLVFYCRWRVKKRVITSLHYSYSLRYSEMVLQAFLPIIIFHTCMIYVFNVLGIIQRSFISQIDYVTRKSLQGLFNVLPYYALVCPILYVWVLGKLRKRFERGKISRQVIFQLSPG
;
A
#
# COMPACT_ATOMS: atom_id res chain seq x y z
N MET A 1 9.93 51.69 2.54
CA MET A 1 9.42 51.49 3.91
C MET A 1 7.92 51.34 3.81
N THR A 2 7.42 50.11 3.74
CA THR A 2 5.99 49.80 3.65
C THR A 2 5.54 49.28 5.01
N ASN A 3 4.66 50.05 5.65
CA ASN A 3 4.03 49.72 6.92
C ASN A 3 3.09 48.53 6.73
N TYR A 4 3.41 47.39 7.34
CA TYR A 4 2.46 46.31 7.50
C TYR A 4 1.61 46.62 8.73
N THR A 5 0.40 47.09 8.49
CA THR A 5 -0.69 47.12 9.47
C THR A 5 -0.95 45.70 9.96
N LEU A 6 -0.53 45.44 11.20
CA LEU A 6 -0.98 44.34 12.05
C LEU A 6 -2.50 44.45 12.20
N LEU A 7 -3.23 43.73 11.36
CA LEU A 7 -4.64 43.43 11.60
C LEU A 7 -4.72 42.60 12.88
N ALA A 8 -5.13 43.25 13.96
CA ALA A 8 -5.51 42.61 15.21
C ALA A 8 -6.65 41.63 14.91
N PHE A 9 -6.38 40.33 15.05
CA PHE A 9 -7.42 39.32 14.98
C PHE A 9 -8.35 39.48 16.18
N PRO A 10 -9.67 39.61 15.98
CA PRO A 10 -10.62 39.67 17.08
C PRO A 10 -10.70 38.29 17.74
N ASN A 11 -10.42 38.24 19.04
CA ASN A 11 -10.90 37.22 20.00
C ASN A 11 -11.15 35.82 19.44
N LEU A 12 -10.08 35.13 19.03
CA LEU A 12 -10.10 33.66 19.00
C LEU A 12 -9.99 33.20 20.46
N LEU A 13 -11.13 32.83 21.05
CA LEU A 13 -11.16 32.05 22.29
C LEU A 13 -10.11 30.94 22.20
N PRO A 14 -9.32 30.70 23.27
CA PRO A 14 -8.37 29.61 23.28
C PRO A 14 -9.15 28.32 22.92
N PRO A 15 -8.69 27.56 21.91
CA PRO A 15 -9.38 26.35 21.49
C PRO A 15 -9.52 25.42 22.68
N ASP A 16 -10.74 24.95 22.92
CA ASP A 16 -11.06 24.06 24.03
C ASP A 16 -10.08 22.88 24.04
N PRO A 17 -9.29 22.69 25.12
CA PRO A 17 -8.25 21.66 25.15
C PRO A 17 -8.85 20.25 24.98
N SER A 18 -10.12 20.07 25.35
CA SER A 18 -10.90 18.85 25.16
C SER A 18 -11.07 18.46 23.68
N LEU A 19 -11.31 19.43 22.79
CA LEU A 19 -11.45 19.17 21.34
C LEU A 19 -10.12 18.73 20.72
N CYS A 20 -9.00 19.31 21.19
CA CYS A 20 -7.67 18.97 20.71
C CYS A 20 -7.27 17.53 21.09
N VAL A 21 -7.62 17.11 22.31
CA VAL A 21 -7.41 15.73 22.80
C VAL A 21 -8.29 14.72 22.07
N ALA A 22 -9.57 15.07 21.82
CA ALA A 22 -10.48 14.20 21.07
C ALA A 22 -10.04 13.98 19.62
N ALA A 23 -9.60 15.05 18.94
CA ALA A 23 -9.01 14.95 17.61
C ALA A 23 -7.75 14.07 17.64
N GLU A 24 -6.83 14.31 18.57
CA GLU A 24 -5.61 13.50 18.68
C GLU A 24 -5.87 12.00 18.94
N GLN A 25 -6.88 11.67 19.75
CA GLN A 25 -7.30 10.28 19.94
C GLN A 25 -7.84 9.66 18.65
N LEU A 26 -8.70 10.37 17.89
CA LEU A 26 -9.25 9.87 16.63
C LEU A 26 -8.17 9.63 15.56
N ASN A 27 -7.14 10.48 15.52
CA ASN A 27 -5.96 10.29 14.65
C ASN A 27 -5.26 8.97 14.96
N LEU A 28 -5.09 8.69 16.25
CA LEU A 28 -4.43 7.49 16.73
C LEU A 28 -5.23 6.24 16.33
N TRP A 29 -6.55 6.27 16.52
CA TRP A 29 -7.44 5.17 16.15
C TRP A 29 -7.44 4.88 14.65
N THR A 30 -7.49 5.93 13.82
CA THR A 30 -7.46 5.78 12.37
C THR A 30 -6.12 5.19 11.91
N LEU A 31 -5.01 5.73 12.40
CA LEU A 31 -3.68 5.20 12.10
C LEU A 31 -3.53 3.76 12.58
N TYR A 32 -4.05 3.44 13.76
CA TYR A 32 -4.03 2.09 14.33
C TYR A 32 -4.81 1.10 13.48
N LEU A 33 -5.98 1.49 12.98
CA LEU A 33 -6.81 0.64 12.14
C LEU A 33 -6.17 0.41 10.77
N ILE A 34 -5.68 1.48 10.12
CA ILE A 34 -4.91 1.40 8.88
C ILE A 34 -3.68 0.51 9.06
N GLN A 35 -2.99 0.66 10.19
CA GLN A 35 -1.85 -0.18 10.55
C GLN A 35 -2.25 -1.65 10.67
N ARG A 36 -3.36 -1.96 11.34
CA ARG A 36 -3.85 -3.35 11.44
C ARG A 36 -4.20 -3.90 10.07
N LEU A 37 -4.87 -3.13 9.22
CA LEU A 37 -5.24 -3.55 7.87
C LEU A 37 -4.00 -3.85 7.01
N ILE A 38 -3.01 -2.96 7.00
CA ILE A 38 -1.78 -3.20 6.25
C ILE A 38 -1.03 -4.40 6.82
N THR A 39 -0.90 -4.48 8.15
CA THR A 39 -0.22 -5.60 8.82
C THR A 39 -0.90 -6.93 8.48
N PHE A 40 -2.23 -6.98 8.46
CA PHE A 40 -3.01 -8.15 8.10
C PHE A 40 -2.79 -8.55 6.64
N LYS A 41 -2.86 -7.61 5.70
CA LYS A 41 -2.60 -7.87 4.27
C LYS A 41 -1.19 -8.39 4.05
N ILE A 42 -0.23 -7.78 4.71
CA ILE A 42 1.17 -8.20 4.65
C ILE A 42 1.37 -9.60 5.26
N LEU A 43 0.68 -9.93 6.36
CA LEU A 43 0.71 -11.27 6.93
C LEU A 43 0.16 -12.31 5.94
N ILE A 44 -0.96 -12.01 5.27
CA ILE A 44 -1.51 -12.88 4.22
C ILE A 44 -0.49 -13.04 3.09
N LEU A 45 0.17 -11.96 2.68
CA LEU A 45 1.20 -11.96 1.65
C LEU A 45 2.40 -12.84 2.04
N PHE A 46 2.81 -12.76 3.31
CA PHE A 46 3.87 -13.59 3.87
C PHE A 46 3.50 -15.06 3.85
N VAL A 47 2.29 -15.41 4.30
CA VAL A 47 1.77 -16.79 4.28
C VAL A 47 1.68 -17.30 2.84
N TYR A 48 1.21 -16.47 1.92
CA TYR A 48 1.16 -16.78 0.49
C TYR A 48 2.56 -17.04 -0.08
N ALA A 49 3.54 -16.17 0.20
CA ALA A 49 4.91 -16.31 -0.28
C ALA A 49 5.56 -17.59 0.28
N LEU A 50 5.34 -17.89 1.56
CA LEU A 50 5.85 -19.10 2.20
C LEU A 50 5.18 -20.36 1.61
N ASN A 51 3.87 -20.34 1.38
CA ASN A 51 3.17 -21.46 0.77
C ASN A 51 3.65 -21.70 -0.68
N ASN A 52 3.90 -20.64 -1.45
CA ASN A 52 4.52 -20.78 -2.77
C ASN A 52 5.93 -21.35 -2.68
N PHE A 53 6.77 -20.86 -1.78
CA PHE A 53 8.12 -21.40 -1.60
C PHE A 53 8.10 -22.89 -1.31
N VAL A 54 7.25 -23.32 -0.36
CA VAL A 54 7.12 -24.74 0.00
C VAL A 54 6.60 -25.56 -1.18
N THR A 55 5.53 -25.11 -1.84
CA THR A 55 4.91 -25.82 -2.96
C THR A 55 5.88 -25.96 -4.13
N HIS A 56 6.62 -24.89 -4.47
CA HIS A 56 7.63 -24.90 -5.51
C HIS A 56 8.85 -25.74 -5.13
N GLY A 57 9.31 -25.66 -3.88
CA GLY A 57 10.40 -26.49 -3.37
C GLY A 57 10.06 -27.97 -3.44
N GLN A 58 8.83 -28.35 -3.06
CA GLN A 58 8.33 -29.72 -3.17
C GLN A 58 8.24 -30.20 -4.62
N LEU A 59 7.71 -29.37 -5.53
CA LEU A 59 7.67 -29.66 -6.96
C LEU A 59 9.07 -29.86 -7.56
N LEU A 60 10.01 -29.00 -7.21
CA LEU A 60 11.40 -29.10 -7.67
C LEU A 60 12.07 -30.37 -7.12
N LEU A 61 11.87 -30.66 -5.83
CA LEU A 61 12.39 -31.86 -5.19
C LEU A 61 11.81 -33.14 -5.83
N LEU A 62 10.50 -33.18 -6.07
CA LEU A 62 9.83 -34.29 -6.76
C LEU A 62 10.39 -34.49 -8.17
N ARG A 63 10.64 -33.41 -8.92
CA ARG A 63 11.28 -33.48 -10.25
C ARG A 63 12.70 -34.03 -10.19
N LEU A 64 13.48 -33.64 -9.18
CA LEU A 64 14.85 -34.13 -8.99
C LEU A 64 14.87 -35.62 -8.59
N LEU A 65 13.85 -36.09 -7.88
CA LEU A 65 13.76 -37.48 -7.38
C LEU A 65 13.12 -38.46 -8.39
N HIS A 66 12.17 -38.02 -9.22
CA HIS A 66 11.39 -38.88 -10.15
C HIS A 66 11.66 -38.53 -11.62
N GLY A 67 12.94 -38.41 -12.00
CA GLY A 67 13.43 -37.79 -13.24
C GLY A 67 12.89 -38.28 -14.61
N ASP A 68 11.96 -39.22 -14.66
CA ASP A 68 11.48 -39.83 -15.91
C ASP A 68 10.35 -39.05 -16.60
N GLN A 69 9.58 -38.20 -15.89
CA GLN A 69 8.55 -37.34 -16.50
C GLN A 69 8.41 -35.97 -15.81
N PRO A 70 9.28 -34.99 -16.11
CA PRO A 70 9.26 -33.67 -15.48
C PRO A 70 8.01 -32.81 -15.80
N CYS A 71 7.20 -33.23 -16.77
CA CYS A 71 6.08 -32.45 -17.32
C CYS A 71 4.68 -32.86 -16.86
N SER A 72 4.50 -33.97 -16.11
CA SER A 72 3.18 -34.48 -15.74
C SER A 72 2.71 -34.13 -14.32
N LEU A 73 3.53 -33.45 -13.52
CA LEU A 73 3.15 -32.95 -12.19
C LEU A 73 2.24 -31.72 -12.34
N VAL A 74 0.94 -31.99 -12.54
CA VAL A 74 -0.13 -31.00 -12.54
C VAL A 74 -0.60 -30.82 -11.11
N LEU A 75 -0.50 -29.60 -10.57
CA LEU A 75 -1.19 -29.27 -9.32
C LEU A 75 -2.70 -29.22 -9.58
N SER A 76 -3.47 -29.71 -8.62
CA SER A 76 -4.92 -29.61 -8.67
C SER A 76 -5.37 -28.15 -8.70
N ALA A 77 -6.35 -27.85 -9.58
CA ALA A 77 -6.98 -26.54 -9.70
C ALA A 77 -7.52 -26.02 -8.35
N PHE A 78 -7.95 -26.93 -7.46
CA PHE A 78 -8.44 -26.60 -6.12
C PHE A 78 -7.39 -25.93 -5.22
N TYR A 79 -6.09 -26.21 -5.43
CA TYR A 79 -5.02 -25.56 -4.67
C TYR A 79 -4.59 -24.23 -5.30
N CYS A 80 -4.65 -24.15 -6.62
CA CYS A 80 -4.05 -23.04 -7.36
C CYS A 80 -4.95 -21.83 -7.51
N LEU A 81 -6.25 -22.06 -7.69
CA LEU A 81 -7.22 -20.97 -7.80
C LEU A 81 -7.26 -20.12 -6.51
N PRO A 82 -7.32 -20.70 -5.28
CA PRO A 82 -7.26 -19.90 -4.05
C PRO A 82 -5.95 -19.14 -3.88
N LEU A 83 -4.82 -19.75 -4.22
CA LEU A 83 -3.51 -19.09 -4.18
C LEU A 83 -3.51 -17.86 -5.10
N LYS A 84 -3.97 -18.01 -6.34
CA LYS A 84 -4.04 -16.92 -7.32
C LYS A 84 -4.98 -15.80 -6.86
N ILE A 85 -6.15 -16.15 -6.30
CA ILE A 85 -7.09 -15.19 -5.70
C ILE A 85 -6.39 -14.42 -4.57
N ILE A 86 -5.73 -15.11 -3.65
CA ILE A 86 -5.03 -14.49 -2.52
C ILE A 86 -3.96 -13.51 -3.03
N TRP A 87 -3.14 -13.92 -4.00
CA TRP A 87 -2.11 -13.05 -4.57
C TRP A 87 -2.69 -11.78 -5.19
N MET A 88 -3.71 -11.93 -6.03
CA MET A 88 -4.36 -10.80 -6.70
C MET A 88 -5.02 -9.87 -5.69
N CYS A 89 -5.76 -10.45 -4.75
CA CYS A 89 -6.46 -9.70 -3.71
C CYS A 89 -5.48 -8.89 -2.85
N VAL A 90 -4.34 -9.47 -2.49
CA VAL A 90 -3.37 -8.78 -1.63
C VAL A 90 -2.53 -7.77 -2.40
N SER A 91 -2.10 -8.07 -3.63
CA SER A 91 -1.33 -7.14 -4.46
C SER A 91 -2.16 -5.90 -4.84
N THR A 92 -3.38 -6.10 -5.34
CA THR A 92 -4.33 -5.01 -5.62
C THR A 92 -4.68 -4.27 -4.34
N GLY A 93 -4.96 -5.01 -3.26
CA GLY A 93 -5.28 -4.46 -1.95
C GLY A 93 -4.17 -3.60 -1.36
N LEU A 94 -2.90 -3.89 -1.62
CA LEU A 94 -1.78 -3.10 -1.12
C LEU A 94 -1.69 -1.74 -1.85
N SER A 95 -1.74 -1.74 -3.18
CA SER A 95 -1.73 -0.51 -4.00
C SER A 95 -2.94 0.38 -3.66
N THR A 96 -4.14 -0.19 -3.53
CA THR A 96 -5.33 0.59 -3.16
C THR A 96 -5.25 1.14 -1.73
N THR A 97 -4.67 0.41 -0.77
CA THR A 97 -4.50 0.91 0.60
C THR A 97 -3.57 2.13 0.65
N LEU A 98 -2.43 2.06 -0.05
CA LEU A 98 -1.47 3.16 -0.10
C LEU A 98 -2.11 4.41 -0.73
N PHE A 99 -2.88 4.22 -1.80
CA PHE A 99 -3.64 5.29 -2.42
C PHE A 99 -4.69 5.89 -1.48
N MET A 100 -5.44 5.06 -0.75
CA MET A 100 -6.46 5.53 0.19
C MET A 100 -5.88 6.29 1.39
N ILE A 101 -4.73 5.87 1.92
CA ILE A 101 -3.99 6.64 2.95
C ILE A 101 -3.65 8.01 2.42
N LEU A 102 -3.20 8.09 1.17
CA LEU A 102 -2.86 9.37 0.57
C LEU A 102 -4.08 10.27 0.38
N LEU A 103 -5.21 9.72 -0.08
CA LEU A 103 -6.46 10.44 -0.20
C LEU A 103 -6.97 10.95 1.15
N GLU A 104 -6.90 10.13 2.21
CA GLU A 104 -7.24 10.54 3.57
C GLU A 104 -6.41 11.77 3.99
N ARG A 105 -5.09 11.72 3.79
CA ARG A 105 -4.19 12.81 4.15
C ARG A 105 -4.41 14.05 3.29
N ALA A 106 -4.62 13.90 1.99
CA ALA A 106 -4.94 14.99 1.09
C ALA A 106 -6.24 15.70 1.50
N PHE A 107 -7.27 14.93 1.83
CA PHE A 107 -8.54 15.48 2.30
C PHE A 107 -8.36 16.26 3.61
N VAL A 108 -7.65 15.70 4.60
CA VAL A 108 -7.38 16.38 5.87
C VAL A 108 -6.63 17.71 5.65
N ILE A 109 -5.64 17.74 4.76
CA ILE A 109 -4.85 18.94 4.48
C ILE A 109 -5.66 20.01 3.72
N LEU A 110 -6.48 19.60 2.74
CA LEU A 110 -7.21 20.50 1.85
C LEU A 110 -8.50 21.02 2.47
N SER A 111 -9.25 20.17 3.17
CA SER A 111 -10.53 20.56 3.79
C SER A 111 -10.36 21.50 4.98
N GLN A 112 -9.16 21.58 5.57
CA GLN A 112 -8.86 22.30 6.81
C GLN A 112 -9.75 21.88 7.99
N GLN A 113 -10.50 20.78 7.84
CA GLN A 113 -11.46 20.29 8.82
C GLN A 113 -10.78 19.33 9.81
N PRO A 114 -11.23 19.31 11.07
CA PRO A 114 -10.63 18.52 12.13
C PRO A 114 -11.00 17.04 12.08
N TYR A 115 -11.45 16.50 10.94
CA TYR A 115 -11.31 15.11 10.46
C TYR A 115 -12.45 14.73 9.49
N PRO A 116 -12.20 13.88 8.48
CA PRO A 116 -13.27 13.28 7.70
C PRO A 116 -14.02 12.26 8.56
N ARG A 117 -15.34 12.45 8.75
CA ARG A 117 -16.26 11.40 9.21
C ARG A 117 -16.31 10.17 8.25
N GLY A 118 -15.58 10.21 7.14
CA GLY A 118 -15.60 9.23 6.05
C GLY A 118 -14.49 8.18 6.07
N VAL A 119 -13.70 8.01 7.14
CA VAL A 119 -12.66 6.96 7.20
C VAL A 119 -13.25 5.57 6.95
N TRP A 120 -14.38 5.26 7.57
CA TRP A 120 -15.11 4.00 7.35
C TRP A 120 -15.58 3.83 5.91
N PHE A 121 -16.02 4.92 5.28
CA PHE A 121 -16.40 4.92 3.88
C PHE A 121 -15.21 4.64 2.97
N LEU A 122 -14.02 5.21 3.26
CA LEU A 122 -12.79 4.94 2.53
C LEU A 122 -12.37 3.47 2.65
N ILE A 123 -12.43 2.90 3.85
CA ILE A 123 -12.11 1.48 4.08
C ILE A 123 -13.10 0.57 3.35
N PHE A 124 -14.39 0.88 3.42
CA PHE A 124 -15.41 0.12 2.71
C PHE A 124 -15.20 0.18 1.19
N ALA A 125 -14.96 1.39 0.64
CA ALA A 125 -14.66 1.58 -0.77
C ALA A 125 -13.40 0.84 -1.21
N GLU A 126 -12.38 0.78 -0.35
CA GLU A 126 -11.14 0.06 -0.58
C GLU A 126 -11.35 -1.45 -0.68
N ILE A 127 -12.11 -2.03 0.27
CA ILE A 127 -12.48 -3.45 0.25
C ILE A 127 -13.30 -3.77 -1.00
N CYS A 128 -14.31 -2.95 -1.32
CA CYS A 128 -15.12 -3.13 -2.53
C CYS A 128 -14.28 -3.06 -3.81
N ALA A 129 -13.35 -2.10 -3.91
CA ALA A 129 -12.47 -1.98 -5.06
C ALA A 129 -11.55 -3.20 -5.21
N MET A 130 -10.95 -3.66 -4.11
CA MET A 130 -10.08 -4.85 -4.09
C MET A 130 -10.84 -6.11 -4.56
N VAL A 131 -12.03 -6.35 -4.01
CA VAL A 131 -12.85 -7.51 -4.38
C VAL A 131 -13.29 -7.41 -5.85
N THR A 132 -13.79 -6.24 -6.27
CA THR A 132 -14.29 -6.05 -7.64
C THR A 132 -13.18 -6.23 -8.67
N LEU A 133 -11.99 -5.66 -8.45
CA LEU A 133 -10.85 -5.80 -9.36
C LEU A 133 -10.36 -7.25 -9.44
N THR A 134 -10.32 -7.94 -8.30
CA THR A 134 -9.89 -9.35 -8.24
C THR A 134 -10.90 -10.26 -8.95
N CYS A 135 -12.19 -10.11 -8.66
CA CYS A 135 -13.25 -10.88 -9.31
C CYS A 135 -13.32 -10.59 -10.82
N TRP A 136 -13.13 -9.34 -11.23
CA TRP A 136 -13.10 -8.97 -12.65
C TRP A 136 -11.93 -9.65 -13.37
N ALA A 137 -10.72 -9.57 -12.80
CA ALA A 137 -9.52 -10.17 -13.41
C ALA A 137 -9.58 -11.69 -13.52
N LEU A 138 -10.32 -12.36 -12.62
CA LEU A 138 -10.48 -13.82 -12.60
C LEU A 138 -11.77 -14.31 -13.26
N SER A 139 -12.62 -13.40 -13.74
CA SER A 139 -13.94 -13.76 -14.27
C SER A 139 -13.86 -14.76 -15.43
N THR A 140 -12.82 -14.71 -16.26
CA THR A 140 -12.63 -15.64 -17.38
C THR A 140 -12.08 -17.00 -16.94
N GLU A 141 -11.31 -17.08 -15.87
CA GLU A 141 -10.78 -18.36 -15.37
C GLU A 141 -11.84 -19.20 -14.66
N LEU A 142 -12.78 -18.55 -13.96
CA LEU A 142 -13.87 -19.22 -13.26
C LEU A 142 -14.88 -19.91 -14.20
N VAL A 143 -14.93 -19.50 -15.47
CA VAL A 143 -15.93 -19.96 -16.45
C VAL A 143 -15.42 -21.07 -17.34
N TYR A 144 -14.11 -21.11 -17.66
CA TYR A 144 -13.64 -21.89 -18.81
C TYR A 144 -12.80 -23.14 -18.53
N ASP A 145 -12.17 -23.32 -17.35
CA ASP A 145 -11.25 -24.46 -17.22
C ASP A 145 -11.02 -24.96 -15.78
N PHE A 146 -11.80 -25.97 -15.36
CA PHE A 146 -11.50 -26.75 -14.16
C PHE A 146 -10.64 -27.99 -14.44
N GLN A 147 -10.35 -28.31 -15.71
CA GLN A 147 -9.79 -29.62 -16.08
C GLN A 147 -8.26 -29.63 -16.13
N VAL A 148 -7.58 -28.56 -16.51
CA VAL A 148 -6.10 -28.47 -16.47
C VAL A 148 -5.63 -27.06 -16.14
N LEU A 149 -5.74 -26.65 -14.87
CA LEU A 149 -5.22 -25.36 -14.44
C LEU A 149 -3.71 -25.45 -14.19
N HIS A 150 -2.90 -25.01 -15.17
CA HIS A 150 -1.50 -24.70 -14.90
C HIS A 150 -1.43 -23.46 -14.01
N CYS A 151 -1.28 -23.69 -12.72
CA CYS A 151 -1.34 -22.71 -11.62
C CYS A 151 -0.53 -21.42 -11.78
N LEU A 152 0.43 -21.43 -12.71
CA LEU A 152 1.42 -20.39 -12.89
C LEU A 152 1.41 -19.84 -14.31
N GLU A 153 0.80 -20.54 -15.28
CA GLU A 153 0.85 -20.16 -16.69
C GLU A 153 -0.40 -19.36 -17.02
N ASP A 154 -0.21 -18.11 -17.42
CA ASP A 154 -1.30 -17.27 -17.89
C ASP A 154 -1.85 -17.88 -19.18
N THR A 155 -3.13 -18.24 -19.17
CA THR A 155 -3.84 -18.70 -20.36
C THR A 155 -3.98 -17.55 -21.36
N PRO A 156 -4.05 -17.82 -22.68
CA PRO A 156 -4.23 -16.77 -23.69
C PRO A 156 -5.48 -15.93 -23.46
N THR A 157 -6.50 -16.48 -22.77
CA THR A 157 -7.72 -15.76 -22.41
C THR A 157 -7.54 -14.79 -21.23
N ILE A 158 -6.66 -15.08 -20.27
CA ILE A 158 -6.44 -14.21 -19.10
C ILE A 158 -5.37 -13.13 -19.31
N ILE A 159 -4.42 -13.37 -20.22
CA ILE A 159 -3.35 -12.42 -20.57
C ILE A 159 -3.86 -10.97 -20.79
N PRO A 160 -4.91 -10.71 -21.60
CA PRO A 160 -5.36 -9.34 -21.83
C PRO A 160 -5.91 -8.69 -20.55
N MET A 161 -6.67 -9.42 -19.73
CA MET A 161 -7.20 -8.90 -18.46
C MET A 161 -6.08 -8.59 -17.46
N MET A 162 -5.10 -9.47 -17.37
CA MET A 162 -3.92 -9.30 -16.52
C MET A 162 -3.09 -8.08 -16.94
N ASN A 163 -2.91 -7.86 -18.25
CA ASN A 163 -2.22 -6.68 -18.75
C ASN A 163 -2.95 -5.39 -18.38
N VAL A 164 -4.27 -5.34 -18.53
CA VAL A 164 -5.07 -4.17 -18.14
C VAL A 164 -4.98 -3.93 -16.63
N LEU A 165 -5.11 -4.97 -15.80
CA LEU A 165 -4.95 -4.86 -14.35
C LEU A 165 -3.55 -4.36 -13.97
N SER A 166 -2.51 -4.96 -14.56
CA SER A 166 -1.12 -4.55 -14.37
C SER A 166 -0.90 -3.08 -14.71
N SER A 167 -1.40 -2.61 -15.86
CA SER A 167 -1.32 -1.20 -16.25
C SER A 167 -2.08 -0.29 -15.28
N PHE A 168 -3.26 -0.70 -14.83
CA PHE A 168 -4.05 0.06 -13.86
C PHE A 168 -3.33 0.21 -12.52
N LEU A 169 -2.72 -0.87 -12.00
CA LEU A 169 -1.93 -0.83 -10.78
C LEU A 169 -0.70 0.07 -10.90
N ILE A 170 0.00 0.05 -12.03
CA ILE A 170 1.10 1.00 -12.30
C ILE A 170 0.59 2.45 -12.21
N VAL A 171 -0.56 2.76 -12.79
CA VAL A 171 -1.14 4.12 -12.73
C VAL A 171 -1.49 4.51 -11.30
N ILE A 172 -2.10 3.62 -10.52
CA ILE A 172 -2.40 3.89 -9.10
C ILE A 172 -1.12 4.14 -8.30
N ASP A 173 -0.10 3.29 -8.44
CA ASP A 173 1.10 3.42 -7.63
C ASP A 173 1.95 4.64 -8.03
N THR A 174 2.05 4.94 -9.33
CA THR A 174 2.72 6.16 -9.81
C THR A 174 2.01 7.44 -9.37
N THR A 175 0.67 7.49 -9.47
CA THR A 175 -0.11 8.63 -9.00
C THR A 175 -0.01 8.79 -7.48
N THR A 176 0.02 7.68 -6.73
CA THR A 176 0.25 7.67 -5.28
C THR A 176 1.63 8.26 -4.94
N LEU A 177 2.69 7.82 -5.62
CA LEU A 177 4.04 8.32 -5.39
C LEU A 177 4.16 9.83 -5.68
N ILE A 178 3.71 10.27 -6.85
CA ILE A 178 3.78 11.68 -7.26
C ILE A 178 2.99 12.54 -6.27
N SER A 179 1.77 12.14 -5.95
CA SER A 179 0.90 12.89 -5.06
C SER A 179 1.46 12.93 -3.64
N ALA A 180 2.08 11.85 -3.14
CA ALA A 180 2.73 11.83 -1.82
C ALA A 180 3.90 12.82 -1.75
N ILE A 181 4.74 12.86 -2.79
CA ILE A 181 5.86 13.82 -2.89
C ILE A 181 5.32 15.25 -2.89
N LEU A 182 4.33 15.54 -3.74
CA LEU A 182 3.71 16.87 -3.82
C LEU A 182 3.09 17.31 -2.49
N LEU A 183 2.39 16.41 -1.78
CA LEU A 183 1.81 16.70 -0.47
C LEU A 183 2.87 17.01 0.58
N VAL A 184 4.00 16.28 0.60
CA VAL A 184 5.12 16.57 1.51
C VAL A 184 5.70 17.95 1.22
N PHE A 185 5.93 18.30 -0.05
CA PHE A 185 6.40 19.63 -0.42
C PHE A 185 5.41 20.73 -0.04
N TYR A 186 4.12 20.50 -0.29
CA TYR A 186 3.05 21.42 0.10
C TYR A 186 3.04 21.67 1.61
N CYS A 187 3.12 20.60 2.42
CA CYS A 187 3.19 20.71 3.87
C CYS A 187 4.40 21.55 4.32
N ARG A 188 5.60 21.22 3.82
CA ARG A 188 6.83 21.95 4.16
C ARG A 188 6.75 23.43 3.81
N TRP A 189 6.22 23.73 2.63
CA TRP A 189 6.07 25.10 2.16
C TRP A 189 5.12 25.92 3.05
N ARG A 190 3.97 25.34 3.43
CA ARG A 190 2.99 25.98 4.31
C ARG A 190 3.55 26.20 5.71
N VAL A 191 4.31 25.24 6.26
CA VAL A 191 5.01 25.40 7.55
C VAL A 191 6.03 26.54 7.48
N LYS A 192 6.86 26.57 6.42
CA LYS A 192 7.92 27.58 6.28
C LYS A 192 7.37 29.00 6.17
N LYS A 193 6.29 29.21 5.42
CA LYS A 193 5.71 30.55 5.25
C LYS A 193 4.95 31.06 6.49
N ARG A 194 4.81 30.27 7.56
CA ARG A 194 4.00 30.61 8.76
C ARG A 194 2.59 31.14 8.42
N VAL A 195 2.00 30.73 7.30
CA VAL A 195 0.64 31.15 6.85
C VAL A 195 -0.44 30.42 7.64
N ILE A 196 -0.12 30.01 8.87
CA ILE A 196 -0.95 29.12 9.66
C ILE A 196 -1.79 29.98 10.58
N THR A 197 -3.07 30.08 10.26
CA THR A 197 -4.05 30.91 10.97
C THR A 197 -4.59 30.24 12.24
N SER A 198 -4.50 28.91 12.36
CA SER A 198 -4.96 28.17 13.55
C SER A 198 -3.94 27.15 14.06
N LEU A 199 -3.80 27.06 15.39
CA LEU A 199 -2.91 26.09 16.06
C LEU A 199 -3.25 24.64 15.67
N HIS A 200 -4.54 24.33 15.56
CA HIS A 200 -5.05 23.02 15.17
C HIS A 200 -4.60 22.63 13.75
N TYR A 201 -4.74 23.55 12.79
CA TYR A 201 -4.29 23.31 11.40
C TYR A 201 -2.78 23.10 11.32
N SER A 202 -2.00 23.87 12.10
CA SER A 202 -0.54 23.69 12.22
C SER A 202 -0.17 22.28 12.66
N TYR A 203 -0.89 21.76 13.66
CA TYR A 203 -0.64 20.43 14.18
C TYR A 203 -0.99 19.34 13.15
N SER A 204 -2.17 19.43 12.53
CA SER A 204 -2.61 18.51 11.49
C SER A 204 -1.62 18.43 10.31
N LEU A 205 -1.07 19.58 9.91
CA LEU A 205 -0.15 19.68 8.78
C LEU A 205 1.24 19.09 9.09
N ARG A 206 1.78 19.36 10.30
CA ARG A 206 3.03 18.72 10.78
C ARG A 206 2.86 17.20 10.99
N TYR A 207 1.72 16.78 11.52
CA TYR A 207 1.38 15.38 11.69
C TYR A 207 1.33 14.67 10.33
N SER A 208 0.60 15.24 9.36
CA SER A 208 0.49 14.68 8.02
C SER A 208 1.84 14.64 7.31
N GLU A 209 2.68 15.68 7.43
CA GLU A 209 4.05 15.66 6.91
C GLU A 209 4.87 14.50 7.49
N MET A 210 4.82 14.32 8.81
CA MET A 210 5.55 13.25 9.50
C MET A 210 5.11 11.86 9.02
N VAL A 211 3.80 11.66 8.90
CA VAL A 211 3.21 10.39 8.44
C VAL A 211 3.59 10.12 6.98
N LEU A 212 3.47 11.11 6.09
CA LEU A 212 3.85 10.96 4.69
C LEU A 212 5.34 10.68 4.51
N GLN A 213 6.21 11.39 5.22
CA GLN A 213 7.66 11.14 5.18
C GLN A 213 8.03 9.75 5.68
N ALA A 214 7.27 9.22 6.63
CA ALA A 214 7.47 7.89 7.16
C ALA A 214 7.03 6.82 6.14
N PHE A 215 5.91 7.02 5.44
CA PHE A 215 5.43 6.10 4.40
C PHE A 215 6.15 6.23 3.05
N LEU A 216 6.77 7.37 2.76
CA LEU A 216 7.40 7.64 1.46
C LEU A 216 8.41 6.57 1.01
N PRO A 217 9.33 6.04 1.85
CA PRO A 217 10.24 4.97 1.45
C PRO A 217 9.50 3.69 1.03
N ILE A 218 8.37 3.40 1.68
CA ILE A 218 7.53 2.23 1.36
C ILE A 218 6.84 2.43 0.02
N ILE A 219 6.26 3.62 -0.20
CA ILE A 219 5.62 3.97 -1.48
C ILE A 219 6.65 3.90 -2.62
N ILE A 220 7.85 4.45 -2.44
CA ILE A 220 8.93 4.38 -3.44
C ILE A 220 9.30 2.92 -3.72
N PHE A 221 9.58 2.13 -2.68
CA PHE A 221 9.97 0.74 -2.82
C PHE A 221 8.89 -0.08 -3.53
N HIS A 222 7.65 0.02 -3.08
CA HIS A 222 6.49 -0.66 -3.68
C HIS A 222 6.30 -0.27 -5.14
N THR A 223 6.35 1.02 -5.46
CA THR A 223 6.19 1.53 -6.84
C THR A 223 7.29 1.01 -7.75
N CYS A 224 8.56 1.05 -7.32
CA CYS A 224 9.68 0.53 -8.10
C CYS A 224 9.51 -0.98 -8.39
N MET A 225 9.14 -1.75 -7.37
CA MET A 225 8.91 -3.18 -7.50
C MET A 225 7.75 -3.45 -8.46
N ILE A 226 6.55 -2.91 -8.19
CA ILE A 226 5.37 -3.02 -9.06
C ILE A 226 5.71 -2.65 -10.50
N TYR A 227 6.47 -1.58 -10.72
CA TYR A 227 6.85 -1.14 -12.06
C TYR A 227 7.73 -2.18 -12.76
N VAL A 228 8.83 -2.59 -12.14
CA VAL A 228 9.74 -3.60 -12.70
C VAL A 228 8.96 -4.86 -13.05
N PHE A 229 8.09 -5.32 -12.16
CA PHE A 229 7.41 -6.60 -12.33
C PHE A 229 6.26 -6.56 -13.33
N ASN A 230 5.45 -5.50 -13.33
CA ASN A 230 4.40 -5.37 -14.32
C ASN A 230 4.97 -5.10 -15.71
N VAL A 231 6.04 -4.31 -15.84
CA VAL A 231 6.69 -4.09 -17.14
C VAL A 231 7.31 -5.38 -17.67
N LEU A 232 8.10 -6.09 -16.84
CA LEU A 232 8.65 -7.38 -17.25
C LEU A 232 7.53 -8.38 -17.59
N GLY A 233 6.44 -8.42 -16.81
CA GLY A 233 5.31 -9.31 -17.05
C GLY A 233 4.57 -8.99 -18.34
N ILE A 234 4.35 -7.70 -18.65
CA ILE A 234 3.77 -7.25 -19.92
C ILE A 234 4.67 -7.65 -21.09
N ILE A 235 5.98 -7.44 -20.98
CA ILE A 235 6.97 -7.86 -21.99
C ILE A 235 6.87 -9.37 -22.20
N GLN A 236 6.97 -10.17 -21.14
CA GLN A 236 6.88 -11.63 -21.24
C GLN A 236 5.60 -12.08 -21.92
N ARG A 237 4.44 -11.52 -21.53
CA ARG A 237 3.14 -11.87 -22.11
C ARG A 237 3.02 -11.45 -23.58
N SER A 238 3.63 -10.33 -23.97
CA SER A 238 3.61 -9.83 -25.35
C SER A 238 4.46 -10.66 -26.30
N PHE A 239 5.55 -11.26 -25.79
CA PHE A 239 6.48 -12.08 -26.58
C PHE A 239 6.30 -13.58 -26.36
N ILE A 240 5.22 -14.01 -25.69
CA ILE A 240 5.05 -15.40 -25.25
C ILE A 240 5.05 -16.43 -26.39
N SER A 241 4.64 -16.02 -27.61
CA SER A 241 4.65 -16.84 -28.81
C SER A 241 6.01 -16.91 -29.52
N GLN A 242 6.93 -16.00 -29.20
CA GLN A 242 8.25 -15.86 -29.84
C GLN A 242 9.39 -16.38 -28.96
N ILE A 243 9.12 -16.62 -27.67
CA ILE A 243 10.10 -17.11 -26.70
C ILE A 243 10.06 -18.64 -26.66
N ASP A 244 11.23 -19.28 -26.69
CA ASP A 244 11.35 -20.72 -26.55
C ASP A 244 10.87 -21.20 -25.17
N TYR A 245 10.46 -22.47 -25.10
CA TYR A 245 9.85 -23.03 -23.89
C TYR A 245 10.76 -22.91 -22.65
N VAL A 246 12.08 -23.10 -22.81
CA VAL A 246 13.05 -23.05 -21.71
C VAL A 246 13.19 -21.63 -21.17
N THR A 247 13.35 -20.65 -22.06
CA THR A 247 13.39 -19.23 -21.66
C THR A 247 12.06 -18.80 -21.03
N ARG A 248 10.92 -19.25 -21.55
CA ARG A 248 9.59 -18.95 -20.98
C ARG A 248 9.49 -19.45 -19.53
N LYS A 249 9.89 -20.70 -19.27
CA LYS A 249 9.88 -21.29 -17.92
C LYS A 249 10.91 -20.64 -16.99
N SER A 250 12.05 -20.21 -17.52
CA SER A 250 13.08 -19.51 -16.74
C SER A 250 12.62 -18.11 -16.31
N LEU A 251 12.00 -17.36 -17.22
CA LEU A 251 11.37 -16.07 -16.92
C LEU A 251 10.23 -16.24 -15.90
N GLN A 252 9.37 -17.24 -16.09
CA GLN A 252 8.32 -17.57 -15.13
C GLN A 252 8.89 -17.89 -13.73
N GLY A 253 10.04 -18.59 -13.65
CA GLY A 253 10.77 -18.79 -12.41
C GLY A 253 11.23 -17.48 -11.76
N LEU A 254 11.69 -16.50 -12.53
CA LEU A 254 12.05 -15.17 -12.04
C LEU A 254 10.84 -14.44 -11.46
N PHE A 255 9.67 -14.52 -12.11
CA PHE A 255 8.41 -14.01 -11.56
C PHE A 255 7.89 -14.80 -10.35
N ASN A 256 8.40 -16.00 -10.07
CA ASN A 256 8.08 -16.69 -8.83
C ASN A 256 8.96 -16.25 -7.66
N VAL A 257 10.02 -15.47 -7.93
CA VAL A 257 10.79 -14.76 -6.89
C VAL A 257 10.05 -13.51 -6.40
N LEU A 258 9.04 -13.09 -7.16
CA LEU A 258 8.20 -11.93 -6.93
C LEU A 258 7.52 -11.92 -5.55
N PRO A 259 6.89 -12.99 -5.05
CA PRO A 259 6.29 -12.97 -3.73
C PRO A 259 7.31 -12.74 -2.60
N TYR A 260 8.62 -12.82 -2.86
CA TYR A 260 9.64 -12.51 -1.86
C TYR A 260 9.90 -11.01 -1.67
N TYR A 261 9.65 -10.12 -2.66
CA TYR A 261 9.70 -8.65 -2.38
C TYR A 261 8.63 -8.26 -1.36
N ALA A 262 7.53 -9.00 -1.42
CA ALA A 262 6.40 -8.98 -0.52
C ALA A 262 6.76 -9.35 0.93
N LEU A 263 7.90 -10.03 1.17
CA LEU A 263 8.48 -10.28 2.49
C LEU A 263 9.31 -9.10 3.03
N VAL A 264 9.79 -8.21 2.16
CA VAL A 264 10.59 -7.04 2.57
C VAL A 264 9.68 -5.88 3.00
N CYS A 265 8.54 -5.71 2.31
CA CYS A 265 7.50 -4.74 2.66
C CYS A 265 7.07 -4.78 4.15
N PRO A 266 6.76 -5.93 4.79
CA PRO A 266 6.45 -6.03 6.22
C PRO A 266 7.52 -5.44 7.12
N ILE A 267 8.77 -5.76 6.82
CA ILE A 267 9.90 -5.40 7.67
C ILE A 267 10.09 -3.88 7.61
N LEU A 268 10.03 -3.31 6.41
CA LEU A 268 10.04 -1.86 6.21
C LEU A 268 8.85 -1.19 6.90
N TYR A 269 7.67 -1.78 6.82
CA TYR A 269 6.44 -1.24 7.43
C TYR A 269 6.51 -1.20 8.95
N VAL A 270 6.87 -2.33 9.59
CA VAL A 270 7.05 -2.42 11.04
C VAL A 270 8.16 -1.48 11.50
N TRP A 271 9.26 -1.37 10.75
CA TRP A 271 10.36 -0.46 11.05
C TRP A 271 9.91 1.01 11.02
N VAL A 272 9.18 1.42 9.97
CA VAL A 272 8.61 2.76 9.83
C VAL A 272 7.65 3.09 10.96
N LEU A 273 6.76 2.17 11.31
CA LEU A 273 5.79 2.36 12.39
C LEU A 273 6.45 2.41 13.76
N GLY A 274 7.44 1.56 14.03
CA GLY A 274 8.24 1.62 15.24
C GLY A 274 8.94 2.98 15.38
N LYS A 275 9.42 3.54 14.27
CA LYS A 275 10.02 4.87 14.23
C LYS A 275 9.00 5.98 14.46
N LEU A 276 7.81 5.90 13.86
CA LEU A 276 6.72 6.84 14.08
C LEU A 276 6.27 6.83 15.55
N ARG A 277 5.98 5.66 16.11
CA ARG A 277 5.56 5.50 17.51
C ARG A 277 6.58 6.11 18.47
N LYS A 278 7.86 5.78 18.32
CA LYS A 278 8.95 6.34 19.14
C LYS A 278 9.10 7.87 19.02
N ARG A 279 8.67 8.47 17.90
CA ARG A 279 8.69 9.92 17.74
C ARG A 279 7.45 10.58 18.35
N PHE A 280 6.28 9.93 18.27
CA PHE A 280 5.07 10.37 18.98
C PHE A 280 5.25 10.34 20.49
N GLU A 281 5.79 9.25 21.03
CA GLU A 281 6.06 9.11 22.46
C GLU A 281 7.03 10.19 22.95
N ARG A 282 8.10 10.47 22.21
CA ARG A 282 9.04 11.57 22.53
C ARG A 282 8.40 12.95 22.46
N GLY A 283 7.57 13.22 21.44
CA GLY A 283 6.87 14.50 21.31
C GLY A 283 5.83 14.74 22.40
N LYS A 284 5.17 13.69 22.88
CA LYS A 284 4.21 13.74 24.00
C LYS A 284 4.92 14.08 25.33
N ILE A 285 6.07 13.47 25.59
CA ILE A 285 6.90 13.77 26.77
C ILE A 285 7.39 15.22 26.72
N SER A 286 7.90 15.70 25.59
CA SER A 286 8.32 17.10 25.46
C SER A 286 7.19 18.11 25.68
N ARG A 287 5.95 17.79 25.28
CA ARG A 287 4.78 18.66 25.54
C ARG A 287 4.34 18.66 26.99
N GLN A 288 4.33 17.51 27.66
CA GLN A 288 4.00 17.45 29.09
C GLN A 288 5.03 18.22 29.93
N VAL A 289 6.31 18.14 29.56
CA VAL A 289 7.38 18.90 30.19
C VAL A 289 7.23 20.41 29.93
N ILE A 290 6.86 20.83 28.72
CA ILE A 290 6.60 22.25 28.40
C ILE A 290 5.35 22.78 29.14
N PHE A 291 4.28 21.99 29.25
CA PHE A 291 3.09 22.38 30.01
C PHE A 291 3.33 22.45 31.52
N GLN A 292 4.27 21.67 32.07
CA GLN A 292 4.69 21.77 33.47
C GLN A 292 5.67 22.93 33.73
N LEU A 293 6.37 23.41 32.70
CA LEU A 293 7.35 24.50 32.79
C LEU A 293 6.78 25.87 32.41
N SER A 294 5.51 25.98 32.04
CA SER A 294 4.83 27.26 31.88
C SER A 294 4.17 27.61 33.22
N PRO A 295 4.81 28.38 34.11
CA PRO A 295 4.13 28.90 35.28
C PRO A 295 2.96 29.76 34.79
N GLY A 296 1.79 29.56 35.41
CA GLY A 296 0.63 30.43 35.24
C GLY A 296 0.89 31.83 35.76
#